data_AF-A0A818H485-F1
#
_entry.id   AF-A0A818H485-F1
#
_cell.length_a   1.000
_cell.length_b   1.000
_cell.length_c   1.000
_cell.angle_alpha   90.00
_cell.angle_beta   90.00
_cell.angle_gamma   90.00
#
_symmetry.space_group_name_H-M   'P 1'
#
loop_
_entity.id
_entity.type
_entity.pdbx_description
1 polymer ?
#
loop_
_entity_poly.entity_id
_entity_poly.type
_entity_poly.pdbx_seq_one_letter_code
_entity_poly.pdbx_strand_id
1 'polypeptide(L)'
;MFVASNTDTLKCPITCELFREPVTGQDGHTYERDAIIAWLQKAGTSPIAGDPMTIDSLRPNHVVKQLVDEFKSSSLQKHFLFKFGIDIRKAGRRPIFQTQGKYIYRAEWISKPGPDVVLLKIEGAKANREAAYYVQLGSHPHIVHTYGMVENDFNALMLVQEYATEGDLAHLLKENEFQPSQLVLLEIFLQIIDAMVYLANYGIVHGDLACRNVLVFRLHNSNPQENLVKLTDFGLTRASTLYSVVGSTASTTLVVVPLRYAAPEILLSAGLSNYSEKSDVYSMGILMWEACSQGQLPYGSIDDDNEVRRLKIKGEILSQPENCDEKLWNIIVQCWHQQPDIRPTFKMLKESLLELHPRSIISSNSIKNKSAENETTLIKLDLTTHNIDDDKVQHVADILQGNTTLRELNLEKNRIGLKGARQIARALRNNQTLIELNISHNQIGDEGTQYLAEALCQNEEQNKLIDRLRQLAPKQAAYLSNTTRINQVLKILHICNNTITDRGAMHLSATLKHNNILTTLNLGHNQIGDTGVQHITEALIKNQ
;
A
#
# COMPACT_ATOMS: atom_id res chain seq x y z
N MET A 1 4.71 32.95 -32.94
CA MET A 1 5.73 33.14 -33.99
C MET A 1 7.06 32.73 -33.38
N PHE A 2 7.56 31.52 -33.68
CA PHE A 2 8.83 31.02 -33.16
C PHE A 2 9.75 30.75 -34.34
N VAL A 3 10.88 31.45 -34.34
CA VAL A 3 12.03 31.17 -35.21
C VAL A 3 12.82 30.03 -34.57
N ALA A 4 13.24 29.08 -35.40
CA ALA A 4 14.07 27.95 -35.03
C ALA A 4 15.51 28.39 -34.70
N SER A 5 16.10 27.75 -33.69
CA SER A 5 17.56 27.63 -33.60
C SER A 5 17.94 26.31 -32.96
N ASN A 6 18.68 25.50 -33.71
CA ASN A 6 19.40 24.30 -33.30
C ASN A 6 20.33 24.60 -32.13
N THR A 7 20.10 23.97 -30.98
CA THR A 7 21.12 23.53 -30.02
C THR A 7 20.49 22.45 -29.15
N ASP A 8 21.26 21.40 -28.86
CA ASP A 8 20.97 20.29 -27.94
C ASP A 8 20.58 20.78 -26.54
N THR A 9 19.36 21.28 -26.41
CA THR A 9 18.75 21.65 -25.14
C THR A 9 17.61 20.69 -24.90
N LEU A 10 17.91 19.58 -24.20
CA LEU A 10 16.90 18.87 -23.45
C LEU A 10 16.38 19.83 -22.36
N LYS A 11 15.41 20.65 -22.74
CA LYS A 11 14.56 21.36 -21.77
C LYS A 11 13.83 20.27 -21.00
N CYS A 12 14.03 20.21 -19.69
CA CYS A 12 13.25 19.37 -18.79
C CYS A 12 11.76 19.57 -19.14
N PRO A 13 11.06 18.57 -19.69
CA PRO A 13 9.68 18.75 -20.06
C PRO A 13 8.88 18.83 -18.76
N ILE A 14 8.52 20.04 -18.31
CA ILE A 14 7.30 20.20 -17.54
C ILE A 14 6.18 20.02 -18.56
N THR A 15 5.87 18.77 -18.90
CA THR A 15 4.63 18.45 -19.60
C THR A 15 3.50 18.44 -18.58
N CYS A 16 2.26 18.62 -19.04
CA CYS A 16 1.05 18.59 -18.20
C CYS A 16 0.78 17.25 -17.49
N GLU A 17 1.78 16.38 -17.35
CA GLU A 17 1.70 15.20 -16.51
C GLU A 17 2.02 15.60 -15.06
N LEU A 18 1.13 15.24 -14.14
CA LEU A 18 1.34 15.42 -12.71
C LEU A 18 2.67 14.79 -12.32
N PHE A 19 3.54 15.58 -11.70
CA PHE A 19 4.80 15.17 -11.07
C PHE A 19 4.54 13.94 -10.16
N ARG A 20 4.87 12.74 -10.63
CA ARG A 20 4.47 11.45 -10.04
C ARG A 20 5.37 11.10 -8.85
N GLU A 21 6.68 11.23 -9.04
CA GLU A 21 7.69 10.95 -8.03
C GLU A 21 8.71 12.10 -7.95
N PRO A 22 8.32 13.25 -7.36
CA PRO A 22 9.22 14.38 -7.22
C PRO A 22 10.42 14.02 -6.33
N VAL A 23 11.63 14.31 -6.81
CA VAL A 23 12.90 14.21 -6.08
C VAL A 23 13.63 15.54 -6.14
N THR A 24 14.33 15.90 -5.07
CA THR A 24 15.18 17.08 -4.98
C THR A 24 16.65 16.67 -5.13
N GLY A 25 17.36 17.33 -6.04
CA GLY A 25 18.80 17.21 -6.17
C GLY A 25 19.55 18.02 -5.11
N GLN A 26 20.85 17.77 -4.95
CA GLN A 26 21.72 18.55 -4.05
C GLN A 26 21.84 20.03 -4.43
N ASP A 27 21.45 20.38 -5.64
CA ASP A 27 21.35 21.76 -6.15
C ASP A 27 20.05 22.47 -5.72
N GLY A 28 19.22 21.81 -4.90
CA GLY A 28 17.98 22.36 -4.37
C GLY A 28 16.81 22.36 -5.35
N HIS A 29 16.99 21.85 -6.59
CA HIS A 29 15.94 21.81 -7.59
C HIS A 29 15.17 20.48 -7.54
N THR A 30 13.91 20.52 -7.95
CA THR A 30 13.02 19.34 -7.94
C THR A 30 12.80 18.81 -9.34
N TYR A 31 12.89 17.49 -9.49
CA TYR A 31 12.84 16.75 -10.75
C TYR A 31 11.94 15.54 -10.63
N GLU A 32 11.38 15.10 -11.76
CA GLU A 32 10.72 13.79 -11.83
C GLU A 32 11.78 12.69 -11.78
N ARG A 33 11.60 11.70 -10.89
CA ARG A 33 12.62 10.68 -10.57
C ARG A 33 13.17 9.99 -11.82
N ASP A 34 12.28 9.49 -12.66
CA ASP A 34 12.69 8.71 -13.84
C ASP A 34 13.45 9.58 -14.84
N ALA A 35 13.00 10.83 -15.02
CA ALA A 35 13.63 11.77 -15.93
C ALA A 35 15.03 12.19 -15.47
N ILE A 36 15.22 12.45 -14.16
CA ILE A 36 16.52 12.85 -13.63
C ILE A 36 17.50 11.67 -13.58
N ILE A 37 17.03 10.45 -13.31
CA ILE A 37 17.88 9.26 -13.35
C ILE A 37 18.40 9.05 -14.78
N ALA A 38 17.52 9.10 -15.79
CA ALA A 38 17.93 8.97 -17.19
C ALA A 38 18.92 10.07 -17.61
N TRP A 39 18.74 11.30 -17.11
CA TRP A 39 19.68 12.40 -17.32
C TRP A 39 21.05 12.12 -16.71
N LEU A 40 21.09 11.76 -15.42
CA LEU A 40 22.34 11.58 -14.68
C LEU A 40 23.16 10.40 -15.22
N GLN A 41 22.50 9.36 -15.75
CA GLN A 41 23.18 8.26 -16.45
C GLN A 41 23.92 8.70 -17.70
N LYS A 42 23.46 9.77 -18.39
CA LYS A 42 24.07 10.28 -19.62
C LYS A 42 25.06 11.42 -19.36
N ALA A 43 24.69 12.36 -18.50
CA ALA A 43 25.37 13.64 -18.35
C ALA A 43 26.14 13.80 -17.03
N GLY A 44 25.84 12.99 -16.00
CA GLY A 44 26.52 13.03 -14.68
C GLY A 44 26.48 14.37 -13.94
N THR A 45 25.60 15.28 -14.36
CA THR A 45 25.56 16.69 -13.92
C THR A 45 24.11 17.13 -13.72
N SER A 46 23.89 18.12 -12.87
CA SER A 46 22.57 18.75 -12.71
C SER A 46 22.10 19.31 -14.06
N PRO A 47 20.85 19.02 -14.49
CA PRO A 47 20.28 19.64 -15.68
C PRO A 47 20.12 21.16 -15.59
N ILE A 48 20.10 21.72 -14.38
CA ILE A 48 19.81 23.14 -14.14
C ILE A 48 21.06 23.89 -13.72
N ALA A 49 21.79 23.39 -12.73
CA ALA A 49 23.00 24.02 -12.20
C ALA A 49 24.27 23.66 -13.00
N GLY A 50 24.27 22.55 -13.73
CA GLY A 50 25.45 22.06 -14.47
C GLY A 50 26.53 21.43 -13.60
N ASP A 51 26.41 21.51 -12.27
CA ASP A 51 27.36 20.91 -11.33
C ASP A 51 27.30 19.37 -11.32
N PRO A 52 28.39 18.66 -10.98
CA PRO A 52 28.39 17.21 -10.84
C PRO A 52 27.30 16.73 -9.88
N MET A 53 26.54 15.72 -10.27
CA MET A 53 25.44 15.17 -9.47
C MET A 53 25.33 13.67 -9.72
N THR A 54 25.00 12.91 -8.67
CA THR A 54 24.85 11.44 -8.76
C THR A 54 23.44 11.01 -8.41
N ILE A 55 23.03 9.83 -8.86
CA ILE A 55 21.70 9.27 -8.56
C ILE A 55 21.46 9.17 -7.05
N ASP A 56 22.51 8.84 -6.28
CA ASP A 56 22.45 8.70 -4.81
C ASP A 56 22.21 10.04 -4.08
N SER A 57 22.47 11.16 -4.75
CA SER A 57 22.24 12.51 -4.20
C SER A 57 20.77 12.94 -4.25
N LEU A 58 19.93 12.22 -5.01
CA LEU A 58 18.51 12.53 -5.16
C LEU A 58 17.73 12.14 -3.89
N ARG A 59 17.00 13.11 -3.33
CA ARG A 59 16.14 12.91 -2.13
C ARG A 59 14.66 13.01 -2.52
N PRO A 60 13.75 12.15 -2.03
CA PRO A 60 12.32 12.34 -2.30
C PRO A 60 11.82 13.71 -1.82
N ASN A 61 11.07 14.42 -2.65
CA ASN A 61 10.43 15.68 -2.29
C ASN A 61 8.99 15.43 -1.83
N HIS A 62 8.86 15.05 -0.57
CA HIS A 62 7.57 14.72 0.04
C HIS A 62 6.57 15.89 0.06
N VAL A 63 7.06 17.14 0.09
CA VAL A 63 6.20 18.33 0.08
C VAL A 63 5.51 18.48 -1.27
N VAL A 64 6.27 18.39 -2.36
CA VAL A 64 5.70 18.44 -3.71
C VAL A 64 4.81 17.22 -3.96
N LYS A 65 5.18 16.04 -3.46
CA LYS A 65 4.34 14.83 -3.54
C LYS A 65 3.00 15.03 -2.83
N GLN A 66 3.02 15.59 -1.62
CA GLN A 66 1.81 15.91 -0.85
C GLN A 66 0.94 16.94 -1.57
N LEU A 67 1.52 18.01 -2.13
CA LEU A 67 0.76 19.01 -2.90
C LEU A 67 0.13 18.41 -4.16
N VAL A 68 0.84 17.51 -4.84
CA VAL A 68 0.31 16.74 -5.97
C VAL A 68 -0.86 15.86 -5.53
N ASP A 69 -0.76 15.20 -4.38
CA ASP A 69 -1.80 14.32 -3.86
C ASP A 69 -3.01 15.09 -3.30
N GLU A 70 -2.80 16.27 -2.70
CA GLU A 70 -3.83 17.23 -2.31
C GLU A 70 -4.56 17.80 -3.54
N PHE A 71 -3.81 18.11 -4.60
CA PHE A 71 -4.39 18.52 -5.88
C PHE A 71 -5.22 17.40 -6.52
N LYS A 72 -4.75 16.15 -6.49
CA LYS A 72 -5.51 14.99 -6.97
C LYS A 72 -6.80 14.81 -6.18
N SER A 73 -6.73 14.82 -4.84
CA SER A 73 -7.89 14.62 -3.96
C SER A 73 -8.93 15.74 -4.04
N SER A 74 -8.51 17.00 -4.18
CA SER A 74 -9.40 18.14 -4.38
C SER A 74 -10.00 18.21 -5.80
N SER A 75 -9.26 17.73 -6.80
CA SER A 75 -9.72 17.66 -8.20
C SER A 75 -10.61 16.45 -8.49
N LEU A 76 -10.52 15.38 -7.68
CA LEU A 76 -11.31 14.14 -7.78
C LEU A 76 -12.82 14.37 -7.70
N GLN A 77 -13.27 15.46 -7.08
CA GLN A 77 -14.70 15.82 -7.03
C GLN A 77 -15.20 16.67 -8.21
N LYS A 78 -14.32 17.25 -9.04
CA LYS A 78 -14.72 18.27 -10.04
C LYS A 78 -14.19 18.08 -11.47
N HIS A 79 -13.13 17.29 -11.71
CA HIS A 79 -12.40 17.36 -13.00
C HIS A 79 -12.13 16.04 -13.73
N PHE A 80 -12.66 14.89 -13.31
CA PHE A 80 -12.37 13.61 -14.00
C PHE A 80 -13.38 13.22 -15.08
N LEU A 81 -14.34 14.08 -15.41
CA LEU A 81 -14.95 14.03 -16.73
C LEU A 81 -13.95 14.69 -17.71
N PHE A 82 -13.05 13.89 -18.28
CA PHE A 82 -12.39 14.33 -19.50
C PHE A 82 -13.45 14.28 -20.62
N LYS A 83 -14.26 15.33 -20.74
CA LYS A 83 -14.99 15.59 -21.99
C LYS A 83 -13.96 15.73 -23.07
N PHE A 84 -13.95 14.82 -24.05
CA PHE A 84 -13.18 14.85 -25.31
C PHE A 84 -12.19 16.04 -25.43
N GLY A 85 -11.16 15.98 -24.59
CA GLY A 85 -10.20 17.06 -24.34
C GLY A 85 -8.80 16.53 -24.09
N ILE A 86 -8.66 15.20 -24.06
CA ILE A 86 -7.46 14.50 -24.50
C ILE A 86 -7.76 14.09 -25.94
N ASP A 87 -6.95 14.61 -26.85
CA ASP A 87 -7.02 14.36 -28.29
C ASP A 87 -6.64 12.85 -28.47
N ILE A 88 -7.63 11.97 -28.66
CA ILE A 88 -7.49 10.52 -28.98
C ILE A 88 -8.33 10.24 -30.24
N ARG A 89 -7.69 9.95 -31.39
CA ARG A 89 -8.34 9.91 -32.73
C ARG A 89 -8.18 8.55 -33.41
N LYS A 90 -7.30 7.69 -32.90
CA LYS A 90 -7.03 6.35 -33.45
C LYS A 90 -7.35 5.26 -32.42
N ALA A 91 -8.60 5.21 -31.95
CA ALA A 91 -9.10 3.98 -31.37
C ALA A 91 -9.25 2.95 -32.50
N GLY A 92 -8.76 1.72 -32.29
CA GLY A 92 -8.99 0.65 -33.25
C GLY A 92 -10.50 0.53 -33.56
N ARG A 93 -10.87 0.37 -34.84
CA ARG A 93 -12.30 0.25 -35.25
C ARG A 93 -12.99 -0.97 -34.64
N ARG A 94 -12.21 -1.94 -34.16
CA ARG A 94 -12.68 -3.16 -33.51
C ARG A 94 -12.03 -3.27 -32.13
N PRO A 95 -12.77 -3.75 -31.12
CA PRO A 95 -12.19 -4.02 -29.82
C PRO A 95 -11.11 -5.11 -29.94
N ILE A 96 -10.03 -4.96 -29.19
CA ILE A 96 -9.01 -6.01 -29.01
C ILE A 96 -9.52 -7.12 -28.08
N PHE A 97 -10.50 -6.80 -27.24
CA PHE A 97 -11.18 -7.75 -26.36
C PHE A 97 -12.64 -7.35 -26.15
N GLN A 98 -13.53 -8.34 -26.20
CA GLN A 98 -14.97 -8.13 -26.06
C GLN A 98 -15.62 -9.28 -25.28
N THR A 99 -16.37 -8.93 -24.24
CA THR A 99 -17.23 -9.85 -23.46
C THR A 99 -18.61 -9.21 -23.21
N GLN A 100 -19.50 -9.88 -22.47
CA GLN A 100 -20.79 -9.30 -22.08
C GLN A 100 -20.59 -8.06 -21.19
N GLY A 101 -20.68 -6.86 -21.79
CA GLY A 101 -20.63 -5.58 -21.07
C GLY A 101 -19.25 -4.93 -20.93
N LYS A 102 -18.18 -5.57 -21.43
CA LYS A 102 -16.82 -4.97 -21.48
C LYS A 102 -16.26 -4.98 -22.89
N TYR A 103 -15.75 -3.83 -23.31
CA TYR A 103 -15.07 -3.64 -24.59
C TYR A 103 -13.75 -2.92 -24.37
N ILE A 104 -12.66 -3.49 -24.86
CA ILE A 104 -11.33 -2.90 -24.76
C ILE A 104 -10.85 -2.52 -26.15
N TYR A 105 -10.44 -1.28 -26.34
CA TYR A 105 -9.91 -0.76 -27.59
C TYR A 105 -8.47 -0.30 -27.39
N ARG A 106 -7.55 -0.68 -28.28
CA ARG A 106 -6.22 -0.05 -28.33
C ARG A 106 -6.37 1.41 -28.75
N ALA A 107 -5.62 2.31 -28.10
CA ALA A 107 -5.65 3.74 -28.38
C ALA A 107 -4.24 4.35 -28.39
N GLU A 108 -4.09 5.46 -29.13
CA GLU A 108 -2.86 6.23 -29.25
C GLU A 108 -3.08 7.67 -28.79
N TRP A 109 -2.06 8.25 -28.13
CA TRP A 109 -2.01 9.67 -27.79
C TRP A 109 -1.77 10.52 -29.05
N ILE A 110 -2.53 11.61 -29.25
CA ILE A 110 -2.35 12.45 -30.46
C ILE A 110 -1.28 13.52 -30.29
N SER A 111 -1.25 14.19 -29.14
CA SER A 111 -0.50 15.44 -28.99
C SER A 111 0.95 15.26 -28.53
N LYS A 112 1.31 14.11 -27.95
CA LYS A 112 2.67 13.72 -27.56
C LYS A 112 2.82 12.19 -27.58
N PRO A 113 3.98 11.63 -27.94
CA PRO A 113 4.25 10.21 -27.70
C PRO A 113 4.15 9.95 -26.20
N GLY A 114 3.24 9.05 -25.83
CA GLY A 114 3.01 8.57 -24.46
C GLY A 114 2.99 7.04 -24.45
N PRO A 115 2.93 6.40 -23.27
CA PRO A 115 2.88 4.94 -23.17
C PRO A 115 1.65 4.38 -23.87
N ASP A 116 1.73 3.13 -24.35
CA ASP A 116 0.59 2.45 -24.95
C ASP A 116 -0.59 2.39 -23.96
N VAL A 117 -1.79 2.65 -24.47
CA VAL A 117 -3.02 2.73 -23.68
C VAL A 117 -4.17 1.95 -24.31
N VAL A 118 -5.11 1.58 -23.45
CA VAL A 118 -6.40 1.02 -23.84
C VAL A 118 -7.56 1.84 -23.31
N LEU A 119 -8.67 1.80 -24.04
CA LEU A 119 -9.96 2.32 -23.61
C LEU A 119 -10.83 1.14 -23.20
N LEU A 120 -11.13 1.05 -21.91
CA LEU A 120 -12.08 0.10 -21.36
C LEU A 120 -13.46 0.77 -21.27
N LYS A 121 -14.40 0.36 -22.13
CA LYS A 121 -15.79 0.76 -22.04
C LYS A 121 -16.49 -0.04 -20.95
N ILE A 122 -17.09 0.65 -19.99
CA ILE A 122 -17.92 0.05 -18.95
C ILE A 122 -19.38 0.43 -19.22
N GLU A 123 -20.25 -0.56 -19.39
CA GLU A 123 -21.68 -0.32 -19.61
C GLU A 123 -22.48 -0.36 -18.31
N GLY A 124 -23.43 0.56 -18.14
CA GLY A 124 -24.43 0.52 -17.08
C GLY A 124 -24.53 1.77 -16.20
N ALA A 125 -25.66 1.93 -15.51
CA ALA A 125 -25.99 3.11 -14.69
C ALA A 125 -25.04 3.35 -13.48
N LYS A 126 -24.10 2.44 -13.23
CA LYS A 126 -23.16 2.48 -12.10
C LYS A 126 -21.69 2.65 -12.51
N ALA A 127 -21.43 2.72 -13.82
CA ALA A 127 -20.09 2.86 -14.40
C ALA A 127 -19.30 4.06 -13.81
N ASN A 128 -19.96 5.18 -13.56
CA ASN A 128 -19.33 6.37 -12.95
C ASN A 128 -18.78 6.12 -11.53
N ARG A 129 -19.48 5.30 -10.73
CA ARG A 129 -19.05 5.00 -9.36
C ARG A 129 -17.90 4.01 -9.35
N GLU A 130 -17.92 3.01 -10.23
CA GLU A 130 -16.85 2.02 -10.40
C GLU A 130 -15.59 2.66 -10.96
N ALA A 131 -15.73 3.55 -11.94
CA ALA A 131 -14.63 4.29 -12.55
C ALA A 131 -13.78 5.09 -11.56
N ALA A 132 -14.39 5.69 -10.53
CA ALA A 132 -13.66 6.42 -9.50
C ALA A 132 -12.72 5.53 -8.68
N TYR A 133 -13.10 4.27 -8.41
CA TYR A 133 -12.23 3.30 -7.73
C TYR A 133 -11.05 2.89 -8.59
N TYR A 134 -11.27 2.71 -9.90
CA TYR A 134 -10.19 2.40 -10.84
C TYR A 134 -9.10 3.49 -10.83
N VAL A 135 -9.51 4.76 -10.84
CA VAL A 135 -8.56 5.89 -10.76
C VAL A 135 -7.89 5.95 -9.38
N GLN A 136 -8.64 5.77 -8.30
CA GLN A 136 -8.11 5.88 -6.94
C GLN A 136 -7.15 4.74 -6.59
N LEU A 137 -7.44 3.51 -6.99
CA LEU A 137 -6.64 2.33 -6.64
C LEU A 137 -5.47 2.10 -7.59
N GLY A 138 -5.52 2.66 -8.79
CA GLY A 138 -4.47 2.55 -9.81
C GLY A 138 -3.12 3.16 -9.41
N SER A 139 -2.98 3.76 -8.22
CA SER A 139 -1.69 4.18 -7.67
C SER A 139 -0.82 3.02 -7.17
N HIS A 140 -1.41 1.83 -6.96
CA HIS A 140 -0.67 0.65 -6.52
C HIS A 140 0.16 0.05 -7.67
N PRO A 141 1.45 -0.31 -7.46
CA PRO A 141 2.33 -0.78 -8.55
C PRO A 141 1.84 -2.07 -9.24
N HIS A 142 1.10 -2.91 -8.50
CA HIS A 142 0.56 -4.19 -8.98
C HIS A 142 -0.95 -4.17 -9.27
N ILE A 143 -1.54 -2.98 -9.45
CA ILE A 143 -2.91 -2.81 -9.96
C ILE A 143 -2.83 -2.03 -11.27
N VAL A 144 -3.63 -2.42 -12.26
CA VAL A 144 -3.65 -1.74 -13.57
C VAL A 144 -3.97 -0.26 -13.38
N HIS A 145 -3.03 0.58 -13.80
CA HIS A 145 -3.13 2.02 -13.69
C HIS A 145 -4.22 2.54 -14.61
N THR A 146 -5.16 3.28 -14.01
CA THR A 146 -6.21 3.99 -14.75
C THR A 146 -5.89 5.49 -14.73
N TYR A 147 -5.50 6.02 -15.88
CA TYR A 147 -5.13 7.42 -16.06
C TYR A 147 -6.31 8.36 -15.84
N GLY A 148 -7.53 7.93 -16.18
CA GLY A 148 -8.73 8.74 -16.06
C GLY A 148 -9.91 8.17 -16.83
N MET A 149 -10.96 8.98 -16.93
CA MET A 149 -12.23 8.63 -17.56
C MET A 149 -12.47 9.54 -18.77
N VAL A 150 -12.82 8.97 -19.92
CA VAL A 150 -13.19 9.70 -21.14
C VAL A 150 -14.64 9.41 -21.45
N GLU A 151 -15.39 10.45 -21.82
CA GLU A 151 -16.75 10.32 -22.32
C GLU A 151 -16.74 10.45 -23.85
N ASN A 152 -17.36 9.50 -24.56
CA ASN A 152 -17.49 9.60 -26.01
C ASN A 152 -18.70 10.46 -26.45
N ASP A 153 -18.83 10.71 -27.76
CA ASP A 153 -19.93 11.50 -28.34
C ASP A 153 -21.34 10.94 -28.08
N PHE A 154 -21.44 9.71 -27.57
CA PHE A 154 -22.69 9.03 -27.22
C PHE A 154 -22.90 8.89 -25.70
N ASN A 155 -22.17 9.67 -24.88
CA ASN A 155 -22.16 9.60 -23.40
C ASN A 155 -21.77 8.23 -22.83
N ALA A 156 -21.03 7.41 -23.59
CA ALA A 156 -20.46 6.18 -23.05
C ALA A 156 -19.17 6.51 -22.29
N LEU A 157 -19.13 6.08 -21.03
CA LEU A 157 -17.97 6.22 -20.16
C LEU A 157 -16.91 5.16 -20.50
N MET A 158 -15.68 5.61 -20.70
CA MET A 158 -14.52 4.75 -20.96
C MET A 158 -13.40 5.09 -19.98
N LEU A 159 -12.68 4.07 -19.50
CA LEU A 159 -11.48 4.23 -18.70
C LEU A 159 -10.25 4.18 -19.60
N VAL A 160 -9.34 5.13 -19.42
CA VAL A 160 -8.02 5.10 -20.06
C VAL A 160 -7.08 4.36 -19.14
N GLN A 161 -6.59 3.19 -19.58
CA GLN A 161 -5.70 2.34 -18.79
C GLN A 161 -4.39 2.11 -19.51
N GLU A 162 -3.34 1.78 -18.76
CA GLU A 162 -2.09 1.29 -19.33
C GLU A 162 -2.31 -0.04 -20.08
N TYR A 163 -1.59 -0.20 -21.20
CA TYR A 163 -1.65 -1.42 -21.99
C TYR A 163 -0.63 -2.46 -21.48
N ALA A 164 -1.10 -3.67 -21.22
CA ALA A 164 -0.24 -4.81 -20.91
C ALA A 164 0.25 -5.46 -22.21
N THR A 165 1.56 -5.41 -22.46
CA THR A 165 2.15 -5.83 -23.75
C THR A 165 2.07 -7.33 -23.98
N GLU A 166 2.15 -8.12 -22.91
CA GLU A 166 2.20 -9.58 -22.99
C GLU A 166 0.81 -10.25 -22.85
N GLY A 167 -0.24 -9.47 -22.59
CA GLY A 167 -1.60 -10.00 -22.36
C GLY A 167 -1.82 -10.49 -20.92
N ASP A 168 -2.63 -11.52 -20.75
CA ASP A 168 -2.95 -12.10 -19.44
C ASP A 168 -2.19 -13.40 -19.15
N LEU A 169 -1.98 -13.65 -17.86
CA LEU A 169 -1.18 -14.76 -17.36
C LEU A 169 -1.76 -16.13 -17.77
N ALA A 170 -3.09 -16.28 -17.86
CA ALA A 170 -3.71 -17.56 -18.20
C ALA A 170 -3.40 -17.99 -19.64
N HIS A 171 -3.42 -17.06 -20.60
CA HIS A 171 -3.02 -17.35 -21.98
C HIS A 171 -1.52 -17.65 -22.07
N LEU A 172 -0.68 -16.83 -21.45
CA LEU A 172 0.78 -17.02 -21.47
C LEU A 172 1.21 -18.39 -20.94
N LEU A 173 0.62 -18.85 -19.83
CA LEU A 173 0.94 -20.16 -19.24
C LEU A 173 0.54 -21.35 -20.13
N LYS A 174 -0.51 -21.20 -20.93
CA LYS A 174 -1.00 -22.25 -21.85
C LYS A 174 -0.17 -22.32 -23.13
N GLU A 175 0.34 -21.19 -23.58
CA GLU A 175 1.24 -21.14 -24.72
C GLU A 175 2.61 -21.69 -24.29
N ASN A 176 3.12 -22.69 -25.00
CA ASN A 176 4.35 -23.42 -24.65
C ASN A 176 5.63 -22.55 -24.55
N GLU A 177 5.52 -21.25 -24.75
CA GLU A 177 6.61 -20.27 -24.71
C GLU A 177 6.93 -19.79 -23.29
N PHE A 178 5.95 -19.81 -22.37
CA PHE A 178 6.18 -19.39 -20.98
C PHE A 178 6.08 -20.56 -20.00
N GLN A 179 7.25 -21.09 -19.65
CA GLN A 179 7.41 -22.16 -18.66
C GLN A 179 8.16 -21.62 -17.44
N PRO A 180 7.47 -20.89 -16.54
CA PRO A 180 8.13 -20.23 -15.41
C PRO A 180 8.70 -21.24 -14.43
N SER A 181 9.91 -20.96 -13.95
CA SER A 181 10.43 -21.65 -12.77
C SER A 181 9.59 -21.31 -11.53
N GLN A 182 9.68 -22.14 -10.50
CA GLN A 182 8.96 -21.86 -9.26
C GLN A 182 9.34 -20.51 -8.62
N LEU A 183 10.58 -20.04 -8.81
CA LEU A 183 10.99 -18.74 -8.31
C LEU A 183 10.30 -17.58 -9.06
N VAL A 184 10.09 -17.73 -10.37
CA VAL A 184 9.32 -16.76 -11.18
C VAL A 184 7.86 -16.74 -10.73
N LEU A 185 7.26 -17.92 -10.54
CA LEU A 185 5.89 -18.02 -10.02
C LEU A 185 5.75 -17.39 -8.63
N LEU A 186 6.71 -17.63 -7.73
CA LEU A 186 6.71 -17.06 -6.39
C LEU A 186 6.75 -15.53 -6.42
N GLU A 187 7.58 -14.94 -7.29
CA GLU A 187 7.64 -13.48 -7.48
C GLU A 187 6.31 -12.93 -8.02
N ILE A 188 5.71 -13.60 -9.02
CA ILE A 188 4.39 -13.25 -9.55
C ILE A 188 3.31 -13.31 -8.45
N PHE A 189 3.30 -14.36 -7.63
CA PHE A 189 2.34 -14.50 -6.53
C PHE A 189 2.51 -13.40 -5.48
N LEU A 190 3.74 -13.03 -5.13
CA LEU A 190 4.01 -11.95 -4.19
C LEU A 190 3.47 -10.60 -4.70
N GLN A 191 3.59 -10.31 -6.00
CA GLN A 191 3.03 -9.10 -6.62
C GLN A 191 1.49 -9.08 -6.57
N ILE A 192 0.85 -10.21 -6.90
CA ILE A 192 -0.61 -10.34 -6.84
C ILE A 192 -1.11 -10.19 -5.40
N ILE A 193 -0.46 -10.86 -4.44
CA ILE A 193 -0.83 -10.78 -3.02
C ILE A 193 -0.62 -9.36 -2.48
N ASP A 194 0.41 -8.64 -2.91
CA ASP A 194 0.60 -7.24 -2.53
C ASP A 194 -0.59 -6.36 -2.95
N ALA A 195 -1.06 -6.52 -4.20
CA ALA A 195 -2.29 -5.88 -4.67
C ALA A 195 -3.52 -6.30 -3.87
N MET A 196 -3.65 -7.59 -3.53
CA MET A 196 -4.79 -8.08 -2.74
C MET A 196 -4.79 -7.60 -1.29
N VAL A 197 -3.63 -7.46 -0.65
CA VAL A 197 -3.50 -6.80 0.66
C VAL A 197 -3.97 -5.36 0.56
N TYR A 198 -3.57 -4.64 -0.50
CA TYR A 198 -4.02 -3.28 -0.75
C TYR A 198 -5.55 -3.20 -0.90
N LEU A 199 -6.16 -4.04 -1.75
CA LEU A 199 -7.62 -4.09 -1.91
C LEU A 199 -8.36 -4.42 -0.60
N ALA A 200 -7.86 -5.41 0.16
CA ALA A 200 -8.44 -5.80 1.43
C ALA A 200 -8.43 -4.65 2.46
N ASN A 201 -7.35 -3.86 2.52
CA ASN A 201 -7.25 -2.68 3.39
C ASN A 201 -8.26 -1.57 3.02
N TYR A 202 -8.68 -1.51 1.75
CA TYR A 202 -9.76 -0.63 1.28
C TYR A 202 -11.16 -1.24 1.44
N GLY A 203 -11.28 -2.44 1.99
CA GLY A 203 -12.55 -3.16 2.13
C GLY A 203 -13.14 -3.62 0.80
N ILE A 204 -12.28 -3.78 -0.22
CA ILE A 204 -12.68 -4.18 -1.57
C ILE A 204 -12.40 -5.68 -1.73
N VAL A 205 -13.46 -6.40 -2.09
CA VAL A 205 -13.39 -7.82 -2.48
C VAL A 205 -13.30 -7.87 -4.00
N HIS A 206 -12.31 -8.60 -4.53
CA HIS A 206 -12.10 -8.77 -5.96
C HIS A 206 -13.24 -9.56 -6.59
N GLY A 207 -13.57 -10.73 -6.03
CA GLY A 207 -14.74 -11.54 -6.38
C GLY A 207 -14.60 -12.42 -7.64
N ASP A 208 -13.56 -12.19 -8.44
CA ASP A 208 -13.19 -13.00 -9.62
C ASP A 208 -11.68 -13.16 -9.78
N LEU A 209 -10.96 -13.51 -8.71
CA LEU A 209 -9.50 -13.63 -8.76
C LEU A 209 -9.10 -14.92 -9.53
N ALA A 210 -8.36 -14.77 -10.63
CA ALA A 210 -7.93 -15.86 -11.53
C ALA A 210 -6.76 -15.39 -12.43
N CYS A 211 -5.99 -16.29 -13.05
CA CYS A 211 -4.85 -15.90 -13.91
C CYS A 211 -5.29 -15.03 -15.11
N ARG A 212 -6.51 -15.23 -15.64
CA ARG A 212 -7.08 -14.38 -16.72
C ARG A 212 -7.24 -12.90 -16.35
N ASN A 213 -7.28 -12.60 -15.05
CA ASN A 213 -7.43 -11.24 -14.51
C ASN A 213 -6.08 -10.69 -13.97
N VAL A 214 -4.98 -11.37 -14.28
CA VAL A 214 -3.61 -10.91 -14.02
C VAL A 214 -2.97 -10.55 -15.34
N LEU A 215 -2.72 -9.26 -15.58
CA LEU A 215 -2.07 -8.77 -16.79
C LEU A 215 -0.56 -8.73 -16.62
N VAL A 216 0.17 -9.09 -17.67
CA VAL A 216 1.63 -9.18 -17.68
C VAL A 216 2.20 -8.02 -18.51
N PHE A 217 3.02 -7.20 -17.86
CA PHE A 217 3.65 -6.00 -18.45
C PHE A 217 5.12 -6.24 -18.81
N ARG A 218 5.79 -7.12 -18.06
CA ARG A 218 7.15 -7.57 -18.34
C ARG A 218 7.28 -9.02 -17.92
N LEU A 219 7.95 -9.81 -18.75
CA LEU A 219 8.11 -11.24 -18.55
C LEU A 219 9.57 -11.65 -18.76
N HIS A 220 10.18 -12.22 -17.73
CA HIS A 220 11.59 -12.58 -17.69
C HIS A 220 11.80 -13.89 -16.94
N ASN A 221 12.01 -14.99 -17.66
CA ASN A 221 12.24 -16.31 -17.05
C ASN A 221 13.56 -16.38 -16.27
N SER A 222 14.61 -15.72 -16.76
CA SER A 222 15.95 -15.80 -16.16
C SER A 222 16.18 -14.78 -15.04
N ASN A 223 15.41 -13.69 -15.01
CA ASN A 223 15.48 -12.68 -13.96
C ASN A 223 14.09 -12.45 -13.34
N PRO A 224 13.72 -13.24 -12.31
CA PRO A 224 12.41 -13.17 -11.68
C PRO A 224 11.97 -11.74 -11.31
N GLN A 225 12.90 -10.89 -10.91
CA GLN A 225 12.66 -9.53 -10.39
C GLN A 225 12.29 -8.51 -11.46
N GLU A 226 12.53 -8.81 -12.73
CA GLU A 226 12.13 -7.95 -13.85
C GLU A 226 10.69 -8.20 -14.29
N ASN A 227 10.09 -9.33 -13.85
CA ASN A 227 8.68 -9.61 -14.11
C ASN A 227 7.81 -8.53 -13.45
N LEU A 228 6.82 -8.06 -14.20
CA LEU A 228 5.82 -7.13 -13.69
C LEU A 228 4.45 -7.65 -14.08
N VAL A 229 3.67 -8.00 -13.06
CA VAL A 229 2.25 -8.34 -13.21
C VAL A 229 1.39 -7.34 -12.47
N LYS A 230 0.19 -7.12 -13.00
CA LYS A 230 -0.79 -6.23 -12.38
C LYS A 230 -2.17 -6.84 -12.43
N LEU A 231 -2.89 -6.69 -11.33
CA LEU A 231 -4.26 -7.13 -11.19
C LEU A 231 -5.22 -6.17 -11.90
N THR A 232 -6.16 -6.73 -12.66
CA THR A 232 -7.24 -5.98 -13.31
C THR A 232 -8.60 -6.52 -12.88
N ASP A 233 -9.68 -5.89 -13.35
CA ASP A 233 -11.05 -6.40 -13.21
C ASP A 233 -11.58 -6.60 -11.78
N PHE A 234 -10.90 -6.03 -10.79
CA PHE A 234 -11.35 -6.00 -9.40
C PHE A 234 -12.68 -5.28 -9.25
N GLY A 235 -13.61 -5.85 -8.48
CA GLY A 235 -14.89 -5.20 -8.17
C GLY A 235 -15.87 -5.09 -9.35
N LEU A 236 -15.51 -5.55 -10.56
CA LEU A 236 -16.40 -5.55 -11.73
C LEU A 236 -17.36 -6.73 -11.77
N THR A 237 -17.04 -7.85 -11.11
CA THR A 237 -17.95 -9.01 -11.12
C THR A 237 -19.11 -8.82 -10.17
N ARG A 238 -18.95 -8.09 -9.06
CA ARG A 238 -19.96 -8.07 -8.01
C ARG A 238 -19.90 -6.79 -7.21
N ALA A 239 -20.90 -5.95 -7.44
CA ALA A 239 -21.49 -5.03 -6.49
C ALA A 239 -20.74 -4.95 -5.15
N SER A 240 -19.67 -4.14 -5.12
CA SER A 240 -18.84 -3.91 -3.94
C SER A 240 -19.72 -3.52 -2.74
N THR A 241 -19.22 -3.64 -1.52
CA THR A 241 -19.83 -3.23 -0.23
C THR A 241 -20.42 -1.79 -0.15
N LEU A 242 -20.47 -1.06 -1.27
CA LEU A 242 -21.21 0.18 -1.54
C LEU A 242 -22.75 0.04 -1.63
N TYR A 243 -23.32 -1.18 -1.50
CA TYR A 243 -24.78 -1.43 -1.53
C TYR A 243 -25.43 -1.58 -0.16
N SER A 244 -24.89 -0.98 0.89
CA SER A 244 -25.63 -0.87 2.14
C SER A 244 -26.58 0.34 2.11
N VAL A 245 -27.68 0.27 1.34
CA VAL A 245 -28.95 0.97 1.70
C VAL A 245 -30.17 0.18 1.17
N VAL A 246 -30.82 -0.51 2.12
CA VAL A 246 -32.27 -0.65 2.31
C VAL A 246 -33.15 -0.97 1.09
N GLY A 247 -33.69 -2.20 1.11
CA GLY A 247 -35.03 -2.52 0.60
C GLY A 247 -35.24 -2.37 -0.91
N SER A 248 -34.92 -3.41 -1.68
CA SER A 248 -35.51 -3.60 -3.01
C SER A 248 -35.45 -5.07 -3.39
N THR A 249 -36.58 -5.77 -3.24
CA THR A 249 -36.85 -7.09 -3.78
C THR A 249 -37.02 -7.00 -5.31
N ALA A 250 -35.94 -6.82 -6.06
CA ALA A 250 -35.86 -7.10 -7.50
C ALA A 250 -34.45 -6.74 -8.02
N SER A 251 -33.52 -7.70 -8.02
CA SER A 251 -32.30 -7.58 -8.83
C SER A 251 -32.42 -8.56 -9.99
N THR A 252 -32.85 -8.06 -11.15
CA THR A 252 -33.05 -8.80 -12.41
C THR A 252 -31.75 -9.12 -13.17
N THR A 253 -30.58 -8.76 -12.64
CA THR A 253 -29.29 -9.14 -13.21
C THR A 253 -28.85 -10.50 -12.68
N LEU A 254 -28.80 -11.51 -13.55
CA LEU A 254 -28.20 -12.83 -13.28
C LEU A 254 -26.78 -12.64 -12.74
N VAL A 255 -26.52 -13.10 -11.52
CA VAL A 255 -25.19 -13.11 -10.91
C VAL A 255 -24.39 -14.25 -11.55
N VAL A 256 -23.46 -13.94 -12.45
CA VAL A 256 -22.55 -14.93 -13.03
C VAL A 256 -21.40 -15.16 -12.05
N VAL A 257 -21.36 -16.35 -11.45
CA VAL A 257 -20.32 -16.76 -10.50
C VAL A 257 -19.24 -17.55 -11.24
N PRO A 258 -17.94 -17.24 -11.08
CA PRO A 258 -16.87 -18.05 -11.64
C PRO A 258 -16.73 -19.37 -10.86
N LEU A 259 -17.62 -20.34 -11.13
CA LEU A 259 -17.86 -21.53 -10.29
C LEU A 259 -16.59 -22.30 -9.91
N ARG A 260 -15.65 -22.44 -10.86
CA ARG A 260 -14.38 -23.17 -10.68
C ARG A 260 -13.42 -22.46 -9.72
N TYR A 261 -13.51 -21.13 -9.61
CA TYR A 261 -12.67 -20.29 -8.75
C TYR A 261 -13.33 -19.95 -7.40
N ALA A 262 -14.64 -19.77 -7.39
CA ALA A 262 -15.39 -19.31 -6.24
C ALA A 262 -15.34 -20.27 -5.03
N ALA A 263 -15.28 -19.71 -3.83
CA ALA A 263 -15.25 -20.48 -2.58
C ALA A 263 -16.60 -21.20 -2.28
N PRO A 264 -16.61 -22.29 -1.48
CA PRO A 264 -17.82 -23.07 -1.18
C PRO A 264 -19.00 -22.24 -0.62
N GLU A 265 -18.74 -21.27 0.25
CA GLU A 265 -19.74 -20.38 0.85
C GLU A 265 -20.44 -19.49 -0.19
N ILE A 266 -19.76 -19.18 -1.28
CA ILE A 266 -20.30 -18.43 -2.43
C ILE A 266 -21.23 -19.32 -3.26
N LEU A 267 -20.90 -20.61 -3.34
CA LEU A 267 -21.64 -21.62 -4.11
C LEU A 267 -22.92 -22.08 -3.40
N LEU A 268 -22.93 -22.05 -2.06
CA LEU A 268 -24.08 -22.43 -1.23
C LEU A 268 -25.22 -21.42 -1.29
N SER A 269 -24.90 -20.12 -1.34
CA SER A 269 -25.90 -19.08 -1.55
C SER A 269 -25.27 -17.93 -2.33
N ALA A 270 -25.87 -17.57 -3.46
CA ALA A 270 -25.35 -16.52 -4.35
C ALA A 270 -25.49 -15.09 -3.77
N GLY A 271 -25.74 -14.95 -2.47
CA GLY A 271 -25.88 -13.67 -1.79
C GLY A 271 -24.56 -12.89 -1.75
N LEU A 272 -24.62 -11.58 -1.98
CA LEU A 272 -23.47 -10.69 -1.93
C LEU A 272 -22.80 -10.63 -0.54
N SER A 273 -23.52 -11.02 0.53
CA SER A 273 -23.01 -11.05 1.90
C SER A 273 -21.89 -12.04 2.17
N ASN A 274 -21.72 -13.06 1.31
CA ASN A 274 -20.73 -14.10 1.53
C ASN A 274 -19.36 -13.75 0.93
N TYR A 275 -19.30 -12.67 0.14
CA TYR A 275 -18.05 -12.16 -0.41
C TYR A 275 -17.23 -11.47 0.66
N SER A 276 -16.00 -11.92 0.80
CA SER A 276 -15.05 -11.45 1.80
C SER A 276 -13.62 -11.63 1.30
N GLU A 277 -12.66 -11.04 2.03
CA GLU A 277 -11.24 -11.34 1.84
C GLU A 277 -10.98 -12.86 1.81
N LYS A 278 -11.66 -13.64 2.66
CA LYS A 278 -11.49 -15.10 2.76
C LYS A 278 -12.00 -15.85 1.52
N SER A 279 -13.01 -15.32 0.83
CA SER A 279 -13.47 -15.87 -0.45
C SER A 279 -12.49 -15.59 -1.59
N ASP A 280 -11.80 -14.44 -1.55
CA ASP A 280 -10.71 -14.13 -2.48
C ASP A 280 -9.45 -14.95 -2.17
N VAL A 281 -9.15 -15.21 -0.89
CA VAL A 281 -8.03 -16.11 -0.50
C VAL A 281 -8.23 -17.50 -1.07
N TYR A 282 -9.45 -18.04 -1.03
CA TYR A 282 -9.75 -19.32 -1.69
C TYR A 282 -9.48 -19.25 -3.21
N SER A 283 -9.92 -18.16 -3.85
CA SER A 283 -9.71 -17.92 -5.29
C SER A 283 -8.22 -17.75 -5.62
N MET A 284 -7.43 -17.13 -4.73
CA MET A 284 -5.97 -17.04 -4.84
C MET A 284 -5.32 -18.43 -4.81
N GLY A 285 -5.81 -19.35 -3.97
CA GLY A 285 -5.37 -20.75 -3.99
C GLY A 285 -5.61 -21.41 -5.36
N ILE A 286 -6.79 -21.19 -5.96
CA ILE A 286 -7.12 -21.70 -7.30
C ILE A 286 -6.21 -21.05 -8.36
N LEU A 287 -5.93 -19.75 -8.27
CA LEU A 287 -5.01 -19.04 -9.16
C LEU A 287 -3.59 -19.59 -9.07
N MET A 288 -3.07 -19.81 -7.86
CA MET A 288 -1.74 -20.41 -7.67
C MET A 288 -1.67 -21.82 -8.26
N TRP A 289 -2.73 -22.62 -8.09
CA TRP A 289 -2.84 -23.93 -8.72
C TRP A 289 -2.88 -23.85 -10.25
N GLU A 290 -3.67 -22.93 -10.81
CA GLU A 290 -3.75 -22.67 -12.27
C GLU A 290 -2.37 -22.31 -12.82
N ALA A 291 -1.61 -21.46 -12.11
CA ALA A 291 -0.26 -21.10 -12.50
C ALA A 291 0.75 -22.27 -12.41
N CYS A 292 0.73 -23.02 -11.30
CA CYS A 292 1.60 -24.18 -11.13
C CYS A 292 1.28 -25.35 -12.07
N SER A 293 0.06 -25.41 -12.60
CA SER A 293 -0.40 -26.42 -13.56
C SER A 293 -0.23 -26.01 -15.02
N GLN A 294 0.56 -24.97 -15.31
CA GLN A 294 0.75 -24.44 -16.68
C GLN A 294 -0.57 -24.00 -17.32
N GLY A 295 -1.42 -23.31 -16.56
CA GLY A 295 -2.68 -22.75 -17.04
C GLY A 295 -3.77 -23.79 -17.31
N GLN A 296 -3.69 -24.99 -16.73
CA GLN A 296 -4.78 -25.95 -16.81
C GLN A 296 -6.07 -25.36 -16.21
N LEU A 297 -7.20 -25.72 -16.80
CA LEU A 297 -8.50 -25.33 -16.25
C LEU A 297 -8.71 -26.04 -14.91
N PRO A 298 -9.01 -25.33 -13.80
CA PRO A 298 -9.31 -25.97 -12.52
C PRO A 298 -10.50 -26.92 -12.66
N TYR A 299 -10.32 -28.17 -12.18
CA TYR A 299 -11.27 -29.27 -12.34
C TYR A 299 -11.57 -29.61 -13.82
N GLY A 300 -10.62 -29.38 -14.73
CA GLY A 300 -10.83 -29.50 -16.17
C GLY A 300 -11.17 -30.90 -16.67
N SER A 301 -10.98 -31.94 -15.85
CA SER A 301 -11.44 -33.31 -16.13
C SER A 301 -12.95 -33.53 -15.91
N ILE A 302 -13.65 -32.54 -15.35
CA ILE A 302 -15.07 -32.59 -15.05
C ILE A 302 -15.79 -31.60 -15.96
N ASP A 303 -16.64 -32.11 -16.85
CA ASP A 303 -17.39 -31.28 -17.81
C ASP A 303 -18.55 -30.51 -17.16
N ASP A 304 -19.24 -31.11 -16.19
CA ASP A 304 -20.39 -30.48 -15.51
C ASP A 304 -19.96 -29.58 -14.35
N ASP A 305 -20.12 -28.27 -14.51
CA ASP A 305 -19.85 -27.28 -13.47
C ASP A 305 -20.69 -27.47 -12.19
N ASN A 306 -21.87 -28.12 -12.27
CA ASN A 306 -22.64 -28.46 -11.07
C ASN A 306 -22.00 -29.60 -10.28
N GLU A 307 -21.32 -30.52 -10.95
CA GLU A 307 -20.55 -31.55 -10.28
C GLU A 307 -19.33 -30.96 -9.58
N VAL A 308 -18.62 -30.04 -10.27
CA VAL A 308 -17.54 -29.25 -9.64
C VAL A 308 -18.05 -28.51 -8.40
N ARG A 309 -19.22 -27.88 -8.49
CA ARG A 309 -19.87 -27.22 -7.35
C ARG A 309 -20.09 -28.19 -6.19
N ARG A 310 -20.64 -29.38 -6.47
CA ARG A 310 -20.96 -30.41 -5.47
C ARG A 310 -19.70 -30.91 -4.76
N LEU A 311 -18.62 -31.16 -5.50
CA LEU A 311 -17.34 -31.62 -4.94
C LEU A 311 -16.72 -30.57 -4.02
N LYS A 312 -16.71 -29.31 -4.44
CA LYS A 312 -16.17 -28.20 -3.63
C LYS A 312 -16.94 -28.00 -2.32
N ILE A 313 -18.27 -28.14 -2.35
CA ILE A 313 -19.13 -28.09 -1.15
C ILE A 313 -18.87 -29.27 -0.21
N LYS A 314 -18.45 -30.43 -0.75
CA LYS A 314 -18.11 -31.62 0.06
C LYS A 314 -16.74 -31.58 0.72
N GLY A 315 -15.88 -30.62 0.37
CA GLY A 315 -14.51 -30.60 0.87
C GLY A 315 -13.46 -31.14 -0.08
N GLU A 316 -13.85 -31.58 -1.28
CA GLU A 316 -12.89 -32.07 -2.27
C GLU A 316 -12.05 -30.91 -2.82
N ILE A 317 -10.73 -31.15 -2.92
CA ILE A 317 -9.75 -30.19 -3.43
C ILE A 317 -9.01 -30.76 -4.63
N LEU A 318 -8.32 -29.90 -5.38
CA LEU A 318 -7.50 -30.31 -6.52
C LEU A 318 -6.27 -31.12 -6.05
N SER A 319 -5.71 -31.93 -6.95
CA SER A 319 -4.43 -32.61 -6.72
C SER A 319 -3.24 -31.67 -6.93
N GLN A 320 -2.11 -31.96 -6.29
CA GLN A 320 -0.87 -31.20 -6.46
C GLN A 320 -0.40 -31.24 -7.93
N PRO A 321 -0.11 -30.09 -8.56
CA PRO A 321 0.51 -30.05 -9.89
C PRO A 321 1.94 -30.59 -9.89
N GLU A 322 2.40 -31.16 -11.00
CA GLU A 322 3.75 -31.73 -11.14
C GLU A 322 4.87 -30.69 -10.88
N ASN A 323 4.67 -29.44 -11.32
CA ASN A 323 5.64 -28.36 -11.18
C ASN A 323 5.46 -27.52 -9.90
N CYS A 324 4.77 -28.05 -8.88
CA CYS A 324 4.54 -27.38 -7.62
C CYS A 324 5.29 -28.07 -6.48
N ASP A 325 6.32 -27.44 -5.91
CA ASP A 325 7.00 -28.00 -4.74
C ASP A 325 6.04 -28.16 -3.55
N GLU A 326 6.29 -29.17 -2.73
CA GLU A 326 5.50 -29.54 -1.55
C GLU A 326 5.27 -28.36 -0.58
N LYS A 327 6.27 -27.51 -0.39
CA LYS A 327 6.16 -26.35 0.51
C LYS A 327 5.16 -25.32 0.00
N LEU A 328 5.21 -25.02 -1.30
CA LEU A 328 4.25 -24.12 -1.93
C LEU A 328 2.85 -24.75 -1.97
N TRP A 329 2.79 -26.06 -2.26
CA TRP A 329 1.54 -26.82 -2.23
C TRP A 329 0.84 -26.75 -0.88
N ASN A 330 1.57 -26.91 0.23
CA ASN A 330 1.02 -26.79 1.58
C ASN A 330 0.40 -25.41 1.84
N ILE A 331 1.00 -24.34 1.30
CA ILE A 331 0.44 -22.98 1.38
C ILE A 331 -0.85 -22.86 0.54
N ILE A 332 -0.85 -23.42 -0.67
CA ILE A 332 -2.04 -23.44 -1.56
C ILE A 332 -3.21 -24.15 -0.86
N VAL A 333 -2.96 -25.32 -0.24
CA VAL A 333 -3.99 -26.10 0.46
C VAL A 333 -4.62 -25.33 1.63
N GLN A 334 -3.83 -24.53 2.36
CA GLN A 334 -4.36 -23.69 3.45
C GLN A 334 -5.40 -22.67 2.97
N CYS A 335 -5.34 -22.24 1.70
CA CYS A 335 -6.32 -21.34 1.11
C CYS A 335 -7.69 -22.00 0.91
N TRP A 336 -7.76 -23.34 0.91
CA TRP A 336 -8.97 -24.10 0.58
C TRP A 336 -9.68 -24.73 1.77
N HIS A 337 -9.38 -24.27 2.99
CA HIS A 337 -10.13 -24.68 4.17
C HIS A 337 -11.64 -24.38 3.99
N GLN A 338 -12.51 -25.33 4.35
CA GLN A 338 -13.96 -25.20 4.14
C GLN A 338 -14.55 -24.01 4.90
N GLN A 339 -14.17 -23.85 6.17
CA GLN A 339 -14.56 -22.68 6.97
C GLN A 339 -13.70 -21.45 6.58
N PRO A 340 -14.32 -20.32 6.17
CA PRO A 340 -13.59 -19.12 5.72
C PRO A 340 -12.64 -18.53 6.77
N ASP A 341 -13.03 -18.53 8.04
CA ASP A 341 -12.26 -17.90 9.12
C ASP A 341 -10.93 -18.60 9.43
N ILE A 342 -10.79 -19.87 9.04
CA ILE A 342 -9.57 -20.66 9.21
C ILE A 342 -8.57 -20.42 8.08
N ARG A 343 -9.04 -19.96 6.91
CA ARG A 343 -8.13 -19.59 5.81
C ARG A 343 -7.23 -18.44 6.26
N PRO A 344 -5.98 -18.33 5.78
CA PRO A 344 -5.12 -17.20 6.11
C PRO A 344 -5.72 -15.86 5.63
N THR A 345 -5.22 -14.74 6.15
CA THR A 345 -5.42 -13.43 5.50
C THR A 345 -4.42 -13.29 4.35
N PHE A 346 -4.63 -12.34 3.44
CA PHE A 346 -3.62 -12.06 2.41
C PHE A 346 -2.27 -11.64 3.01
N LYS A 347 -2.28 -10.97 4.16
CA LYS A 347 -1.06 -10.60 4.89
C LYS A 347 -0.30 -11.85 5.37
N MET A 348 -0.98 -12.79 6.01
CA MET A 348 -0.38 -14.06 6.47
C MET A 348 0.08 -14.92 5.29
N LEU A 349 -0.68 -14.92 4.19
CA LEU A 349 -0.29 -15.62 2.97
C LEU A 349 0.98 -15.03 2.36
N LYS A 350 1.11 -13.70 2.35
CA LYS A 350 2.33 -12.99 1.93
C LYS A 350 3.54 -13.42 2.75
N GLU A 351 3.41 -13.44 4.08
CA GLU A 351 4.45 -13.86 5.01
C GLU A 351 4.90 -15.30 4.72
N SER A 352 3.93 -16.22 4.54
CA SER A 352 4.20 -17.63 4.22
C SER A 352 4.96 -17.81 2.89
N LEU A 353 4.61 -17.04 1.84
CA LEU A 353 5.34 -17.09 0.57
C LEU A 353 6.73 -16.47 0.64
N LEU A 354 6.90 -15.41 1.43
CA LEU A 354 8.20 -14.80 1.65
C LEU A 354 9.19 -15.76 2.34
N GLU A 355 8.70 -16.66 3.21
CA GLU A 355 9.54 -17.71 3.81
C GLU A 355 10.13 -18.66 2.77
N LEU A 356 9.39 -18.95 1.70
CA LEU A 356 9.87 -19.78 0.58
C LEU A 356 10.86 -19.04 -0.33
N HIS A 357 10.87 -17.71 -0.29
CA HIS A 357 11.66 -16.90 -1.20
C HIS A 357 13.15 -16.95 -0.83
N PRO A 358 14.10 -17.27 -1.75
CA PRO A 358 15.52 -17.45 -1.43
C PRO A 358 16.19 -16.26 -0.71
N ARG A 359 15.65 -15.04 -0.84
CA ARG A 359 16.13 -13.88 -0.09
C ARG A 359 15.85 -13.95 1.42
N SER A 360 14.89 -14.76 1.88
CA SER A 360 14.69 -15.09 3.30
C SER A 360 15.84 -15.93 3.86
N ILE A 361 16.53 -16.69 3.01
CA ILE A 361 17.66 -17.57 3.37
C ILE A 361 18.93 -16.76 3.66
N ILE A 362 19.07 -15.58 3.04
CA ILE A 362 20.23 -14.70 3.26
C ILE A 362 20.13 -13.96 4.62
N SER A 363 18.92 -13.70 5.14
CA SER A 363 18.76 -13.15 6.50
C SER A 363 18.83 -14.22 7.60
N SER A 364 18.48 -15.47 7.28
CA SER A 364 18.39 -16.58 8.26
C SER A 364 19.69 -17.36 8.50
N ASN A 365 20.75 -17.14 7.70
CA ASN A 365 22.07 -17.71 8.00
C ASN A 365 22.83 -17.00 9.14
N SER A 366 22.28 -15.93 9.71
CA SER A 366 22.84 -15.31 10.94
C SER A 366 22.12 -15.73 12.23
N ILE A 367 21.01 -16.46 12.15
CA ILE A 367 20.25 -16.88 13.35
C ILE A 367 19.71 -18.30 13.16
N LYS A 368 20.60 -19.29 13.19
CA LYS A 368 20.23 -20.67 13.50
C LYS A 368 20.75 -21.02 14.88
N ASN A 369 19.90 -20.83 15.89
CA ASN A 369 19.86 -21.74 17.02
C ASN A 369 18.47 -21.76 17.65
N LYS A 370 17.91 -22.98 17.59
CA LYS A 370 16.86 -23.59 18.41
C LYS A 370 15.41 -23.50 17.95
N SER A 371 14.90 -24.72 17.84
CA SER A 371 13.57 -25.25 17.58
C SER A 371 12.57 -25.06 18.72
N ALA A 372 11.30 -25.07 18.31
CA ALA A 372 10.10 -25.49 19.03
C ALA A 372 9.57 -24.61 20.18
N GLU A 373 8.31 -24.19 19.98
CA GLU A 373 7.29 -23.87 20.99
C GLU A 373 7.56 -22.64 21.89
N ASN A 374 7.35 -21.46 21.30
CA ASN A 374 6.52 -20.39 21.83
C ASN A 374 6.53 -19.28 20.77
N GLU A 375 5.37 -18.83 20.29
CA GLU A 375 5.29 -17.55 19.56
C GLU A 375 5.55 -16.41 20.56
N THR A 376 6.81 -16.23 20.96
CA THR A 376 7.25 -15.04 21.70
C THR A 376 7.28 -13.87 20.73
N THR A 377 6.12 -13.24 20.53
CA THR A 377 6.09 -11.90 19.96
C THR A 377 6.96 -10.99 20.83
N LEU A 378 7.94 -10.31 20.24
CA LEU A 378 8.86 -9.47 21.00
C LEU A 378 8.07 -8.28 21.57
N ILE A 379 7.88 -8.29 22.89
CA ILE A 379 7.14 -7.27 23.65
C ILE A 379 8.11 -6.23 24.24
N LYS A 380 9.34 -6.63 24.56
CA LYS A 380 10.37 -5.77 25.15
C LYS A 380 11.66 -5.85 24.35
N LEU A 381 12.25 -4.70 24.03
CA LEU A 381 13.53 -4.60 23.35
C LEU A 381 14.45 -3.67 24.14
N ASP A 382 15.58 -4.21 24.60
CA ASP A 382 16.62 -3.46 25.30
C ASP A 382 17.85 -3.28 24.42
N LEU A 383 18.16 -2.03 24.11
CA LEU A 383 19.28 -1.56 23.31
C LEU A 383 20.15 -0.57 24.11
N THR A 384 20.17 -0.71 25.44
CA THR A 384 21.00 0.12 26.32
C THR A 384 22.48 -0.03 25.99
N THR A 385 23.27 1.05 25.96
CA THR A 385 24.74 1.00 25.75
C THR A 385 25.23 0.39 24.43
N HIS A 386 24.50 0.54 23.33
CA HIS A 386 24.86 -0.03 22.02
C HIS A 386 25.53 0.95 21.04
N ASN A 387 25.93 2.14 21.51
CA ASN A 387 26.52 3.18 20.67
C ASN A 387 25.64 3.53 19.44
N ILE A 388 24.34 3.59 19.68
CA ILE A 388 23.33 4.00 18.71
C ILE A 388 23.39 5.52 18.61
N ASP A 389 23.72 6.03 17.43
CA ASP A 389 23.73 7.44 17.07
C ASP A 389 22.47 7.79 16.25
N ASP A 390 22.36 9.04 15.82
CA ASP A 390 21.23 9.56 15.04
C ASP A 390 20.97 8.77 13.73
N ASP A 391 22.00 8.21 13.10
CA ASP A 391 21.83 7.46 11.85
C ASP A 391 21.35 6.03 12.12
N LYS A 392 21.87 5.41 13.18
CA LYS A 392 21.45 4.06 13.58
C LYS A 392 20.04 4.05 14.16
N VAL A 393 19.65 5.08 14.92
CA VAL A 393 18.32 5.13 15.53
C VAL A 393 17.20 5.34 14.51
N GLN A 394 17.50 5.84 13.30
CA GLN A 394 16.55 5.89 12.18
C GLN A 394 15.97 4.51 11.89
N HIS A 395 16.81 3.47 11.88
CA HIS A 395 16.35 2.10 11.63
C HIS A 395 15.43 1.59 12.74
N VAL A 396 15.72 1.94 14.00
CA VAL A 396 14.85 1.63 15.15
C VAL A 396 13.51 2.36 15.01
N ALA A 397 13.53 3.63 14.58
CA ALA A 397 12.33 4.44 14.36
C ALA A 397 11.47 3.90 13.20
N ASP A 398 12.08 3.49 12.09
CA ASP A 398 11.38 2.93 10.92
C ASP A 398 10.67 1.62 11.29
N ILE A 399 11.34 0.75 12.04
CA ILE A 399 10.75 -0.49 12.56
C ILE A 399 9.62 -0.16 13.54
N LEU A 400 9.84 0.79 14.46
CA LEU A 400 8.85 1.18 15.46
C LEU A 400 7.56 1.73 14.81
N GLN A 401 7.65 2.44 13.69
CA GLN A 401 6.48 3.02 13.01
C GLN A 401 5.49 1.95 12.52
N GLY A 402 5.97 0.77 12.12
CA GLY A 402 5.14 -0.36 11.66
C GLY A 402 4.94 -1.47 12.68
N ASN A 403 5.60 -1.41 13.84
CA ASN A 403 5.60 -2.50 14.81
C ASN A 403 4.28 -2.57 15.61
N THR A 404 3.65 -3.75 15.62
CA THR A 404 2.36 -3.97 16.28
C THR A 404 2.44 -4.76 17.60
N THR A 405 3.62 -5.16 18.04
CA THR A 405 3.81 -6.07 19.19
C THR A 405 4.60 -5.45 20.33
N LEU A 406 5.61 -4.65 20.03
CA LEU A 406 6.54 -4.06 20.99
C LEU A 406 5.78 -3.09 21.91
N ARG A 407 5.94 -3.30 23.23
CA ARG A 407 5.37 -2.50 24.30
C ARG A 407 6.42 -1.71 25.05
N GLU A 408 7.65 -2.20 25.13
CA GLU A 408 8.74 -1.58 25.88
C GLU A 408 9.99 -1.45 25.00
N LEU A 409 10.54 -0.24 24.90
CA LEU A 409 11.78 0.05 24.17
C LEU A 409 12.74 0.81 25.07
N ASN A 410 13.91 0.22 25.31
CA ASN A 410 14.99 0.84 26.05
C ASN A 410 16.17 1.19 25.13
N LEU A 411 16.49 2.47 25.03
CA LEU A 411 17.60 3.07 24.27
C LEU A 411 18.52 3.88 25.18
N GLU A 412 18.54 3.59 26.48
CA GLU A 412 19.35 4.30 27.46
C GLU A 412 20.86 4.28 27.12
N LYS A 413 21.60 5.32 27.49
CA LYS A 413 23.08 5.38 27.38
C LYS A 413 23.57 5.15 25.95
N ASN A 414 22.97 5.87 25.01
CA ASN A 414 23.38 5.88 23.60
C ASN A 414 23.88 7.28 23.20
N ARG A 415 24.03 7.54 21.90
CA ARG A 415 24.47 8.83 21.34
C ARG A 415 23.38 9.47 20.50
N ILE A 416 22.12 9.32 20.91
CA ILE A 416 20.96 9.88 20.23
C ILE A 416 20.94 11.39 20.51
N GLY A 417 21.06 12.18 19.45
CA GLY A 417 20.98 13.63 19.47
C GLY A 417 19.62 14.15 19.03
N LEU A 418 19.59 15.43 18.67
CA LEU A 418 18.39 16.11 18.16
C LEU A 418 17.75 15.38 16.96
N LYS A 419 18.56 14.92 15.99
CA LYS A 419 18.02 14.30 14.77
C LYS A 419 17.35 12.97 15.10
N GLY A 420 17.99 12.15 15.93
CA GLY A 420 17.44 10.89 16.39
C GLY A 420 16.18 11.06 17.23
N ALA A 421 16.13 12.07 18.11
CA ALA A 421 14.92 12.43 18.85
C ALA A 421 13.74 12.78 17.92
N ARG A 422 14.00 13.53 16.84
CA ARG A 422 12.99 13.86 15.82
C ARG A 422 12.48 12.62 15.08
N GLN A 423 13.35 11.66 14.78
CA GLN A 423 12.97 10.40 14.13
C GLN A 423 12.09 9.54 15.03
N ILE A 424 12.49 9.38 16.31
CA ILE A 424 11.70 8.68 17.32
C ILE A 424 10.32 9.36 17.47
N ALA A 425 10.28 10.69 17.59
CA ALA A 425 9.03 11.44 17.67
C ALA A 425 8.09 11.18 16.47
N ARG A 426 8.64 11.10 15.25
CA ARG A 426 7.86 10.77 14.04
C ARG A 426 7.29 9.35 14.09
N ALA A 427 8.10 8.38 14.54
CA ALA A 427 7.64 7.00 14.70
C ALA A 427 6.53 6.90 15.76
N LEU A 428 6.69 7.60 16.89
CA LEU A 428 5.72 7.61 17.99
C LEU A 428 4.35 8.16 17.59
N ARG A 429 4.27 9.18 16.73
CA ARG A 429 2.98 9.76 16.27
C ARG A 429 2.02 8.70 15.72
N ASN A 430 2.57 7.71 14.99
CA ASN A 430 1.78 6.68 14.32
C ASN A 430 1.80 5.33 15.04
N ASN A 431 2.73 5.13 15.98
CA ASN A 431 2.81 3.88 16.74
C ASN A 431 1.68 3.81 17.79
N GLN A 432 0.97 2.68 17.79
CA GLN A 432 -0.21 2.44 18.63
C GLN A 432 0.01 1.30 19.65
N THR A 433 1.28 0.98 19.92
CA THR A 433 1.64 -0.24 20.66
C THR A 433 2.65 -0.01 21.77
N LEU A 434 3.59 0.91 21.60
CA LEU A 434 4.62 1.20 22.57
C LEU A 434 4.03 1.93 23.79
N ILE A 435 4.15 1.30 24.95
CA ILE A 435 3.66 1.78 26.25
C ILE A 435 4.78 2.49 27.01
N GLU A 436 6.00 1.99 26.89
CA GLU A 436 7.18 2.49 27.60
C GLU A 436 8.34 2.78 26.64
N LEU A 437 8.89 3.98 26.76
CA LEU A 437 10.09 4.42 26.07
C LEU A 437 11.11 4.97 27.06
N ASN A 438 12.28 4.36 27.10
CA ASN A 438 13.44 4.89 27.81
C ASN A 438 14.49 5.37 26.79
N ILE A 439 14.76 6.67 26.77
CA ILE A 439 15.86 7.27 25.99
C ILE A 439 16.80 8.08 26.91
N SER A 440 16.85 7.72 28.19
CA SER A 440 17.70 8.41 29.18
C SER A 440 19.18 8.32 28.84
N HIS A 441 20.00 9.24 29.36
CA HIS A 441 21.45 9.28 29.10
C HIS A 441 21.78 9.39 27.59
N ASN A 442 21.15 10.35 26.91
CA ASN A 442 21.39 10.69 25.51
C ASN A 442 21.61 12.22 25.39
N GLN A 443 21.57 12.79 24.18
CA GLN A 443 21.91 14.19 23.89
C GLN A 443 20.78 14.89 23.12
N ILE A 444 19.51 14.62 23.46
CA ILE A 444 18.36 15.11 22.68
C ILE A 444 18.15 16.64 22.78
N GLY A 445 18.50 17.24 23.93
CA GLY A 445 18.35 18.67 24.19
C GLY A 445 16.89 19.18 24.18
N ASP A 446 16.73 20.50 24.30
CA ASP A 446 15.40 21.14 24.37
C ASP A 446 14.58 20.98 23.09
N GLU A 447 15.23 21.09 21.92
CA GLU A 447 14.54 20.95 20.63
C GLU A 447 14.13 19.49 20.36
N GLY A 448 14.96 18.51 20.74
CA GLY A 448 14.58 17.11 20.68
C GLY A 448 13.41 16.80 21.61
N THR A 449 13.43 17.41 22.79
CA THR A 449 12.33 17.36 23.77
C THR A 449 11.04 17.97 23.22
N GLN A 450 11.11 19.07 22.48
CA GLN A 450 9.96 19.65 21.79
C GLN A 450 9.34 18.65 20.80
N TYR A 451 10.13 17.97 19.97
CA TYR A 451 9.59 16.99 19.02
C TYR A 451 8.86 15.84 19.72
N LEU A 452 9.42 15.34 20.82
CA LEU A 452 8.77 14.31 21.64
C LEU A 452 7.47 14.84 22.27
N ALA A 453 7.49 16.05 22.80
CA ALA A 453 6.31 16.70 23.36
C ALA A 453 5.20 16.89 22.31
N GLU A 454 5.55 17.26 21.08
CA GLU A 454 4.60 17.37 19.96
C GLU A 454 4.02 16.00 19.56
N ALA A 455 4.83 14.94 19.60
CA ALA A 455 4.36 13.58 19.28
C ALA A 455 3.35 13.05 20.33
N LEU A 456 3.39 13.59 21.55
CA LEU A 456 2.51 13.25 22.66
C LEU A 456 1.30 14.20 22.79
N CYS A 457 1.24 15.30 22.04
CA CYS A 457 0.18 16.29 22.20
C CYS A 457 -1.15 15.76 21.63
N GLN A 458 -2.20 15.75 22.47
CA GLN A 458 -3.57 15.55 22.02
C GLN A 458 -4.21 16.88 21.64
N ASN A 459 -4.88 16.93 20.50
CA ASN A 459 -5.63 18.12 20.11
C ASN A 459 -7.09 17.99 20.59
N GLU A 460 -7.37 18.47 21.81
CA GLU A 460 -8.73 18.43 22.40
C GLU A 460 -9.79 19.10 21.50
N GLU A 461 -9.45 20.19 20.81
CA GLU A 461 -10.33 20.87 19.86
C GLU A 461 -10.64 19.97 18.65
N GLN A 462 -9.66 19.21 18.21
CA GLN A 462 -9.82 18.24 17.13
C GLN A 462 -10.63 17.02 17.56
N ASN A 463 -10.49 16.55 18.80
CA ASN A 463 -11.35 15.49 19.36
C ASN A 463 -12.80 15.98 19.52
N LYS A 464 -13.02 17.21 20.01
CA LYS A 464 -14.36 17.83 20.06
C LYS A 464 -14.98 18.00 18.68
N LEU A 465 -14.17 18.36 17.67
CA LEU A 465 -14.60 18.44 16.28
C LEU A 465 -14.96 17.06 15.72
N ILE A 466 -14.14 16.03 15.98
CA ILE A 466 -14.40 14.65 15.61
C ILE A 466 -15.68 14.15 16.28
N ASP A 467 -15.92 14.46 17.56
CA ASP A 467 -17.14 14.06 18.27
C ASP A 467 -18.40 14.77 17.75
N ARG A 468 -18.32 16.07 17.41
CA ARG A 468 -19.41 16.76 16.71
C ARG A 468 -19.67 16.16 15.32
N LEU A 469 -18.61 15.81 14.59
CA LEU A 469 -18.72 15.14 13.29
C LEU A 469 -19.27 13.71 13.44
N ARG A 470 -19.00 12.99 14.53
CA ARG A 470 -19.58 11.66 14.80
C ARG A 470 -21.10 11.74 14.96
N GLN A 471 -21.62 12.83 15.54
CA GLN A 471 -23.06 13.04 15.69
C GLN A 471 -23.75 13.50 14.39
N LEU A 472 -23.08 14.29 13.56
CA LEU A 472 -23.67 14.90 12.36
C LEU A 472 -23.41 14.10 11.07
N ALA A 473 -22.29 13.38 11.00
CA ALA A 473 -21.76 12.75 9.80
C ALA A 473 -20.82 11.56 10.15
N PRO A 474 -21.37 10.43 10.63
CA PRO A 474 -20.58 9.33 11.23
C PRO A 474 -19.49 8.74 10.31
N LYS A 475 -19.74 8.72 8.99
CA LYS A 475 -18.80 8.20 7.99
C LYS A 475 -17.60 9.14 7.76
N GLN A 476 -17.83 10.45 7.77
CA GLN A 476 -16.78 11.47 7.64
C GLN A 476 -15.94 11.54 8.92
N ALA A 477 -16.56 11.35 10.08
CA ALA A 477 -15.85 11.31 11.35
C ALA A 477 -14.95 10.07 11.50
N ALA A 478 -15.38 8.91 10.99
CA ALA A 478 -14.55 7.70 10.92
C ALA A 478 -13.33 7.88 9.99
N TYR A 479 -13.49 8.61 8.88
CA TYR A 479 -12.40 8.95 7.96
C TYR A 479 -11.40 9.91 8.59
N LEU A 480 -11.86 10.95 9.30
CA LEU A 480 -10.98 11.87 10.03
C LEU A 480 -10.25 11.15 11.18
N SER A 481 -10.98 10.31 11.93
CA SER A 481 -10.44 9.49 13.03
C SER A 481 -9.32 8.55 12.57
N ASN A 482 -9.41 8.00 11.35
CA ASN A 482 -8.41 7.09 10.81
C ASN A 482 -7.18 7.81 10.20
N THR A 483 -7.34 9.08 9.82
CA THR A 483 -6.27 9.89 9.22
C THR A 483 -5.47 10.69 10.25
N THR A 484 -5.98 10.86 11.47
CA THR A 484 -5.32 11.59 12.55
C THR A 484 -4.83 10.62 13.64
N ARG A 485 -3.78 9.86 13.34
CA ARG A 485 -3.14 8.99 14.34
C ARG A 485 -2.29 9.87 15.26
N ILE A 486 -2.75 10.01 16.50
CA ILE A 486 -1.99 10.61 17.62
C ILE A 486 -1.53 9.43 18.49
N ASN A 487 -0.36 9.54 19.13
CA ASN A 487 0.06 8.54 20.11
C ASN A 487 -0.93 8.51 21.27
N GLN A 488 -1.70 7.42 21.40
CA GLN A 488 -2.69 7.25 22.47
C GLN A 488 -2.32 6.15 23.47
N VAL A 489 -1.06 5.71 23.47
CA VAL A 489 -0.68 4.50 24.22
C VAL A 489 0.57 4.65 25.08
N LEU A 490 1.45 5.61 24.80
CA LEU A 490 2.68 5.78 25.57
C LEU A 490 2.35 6.35 26.95
N LYS A 491 2.52 5.53 27.98
CA LYS A 491 2.22 5.88 29.39
C LYS A 491 3.46 6.24 30.17
N ILE A 492 4.62 5.72 29.77
CA ILE A 492 5.86 5.84 30.52
C ILE A 492 6.94 6.40 29.59
N LEU A 493 7.48 7.57 29.95
CA LEU A 493 8.58 8.20 29.25
C LEU A 493 9.74 8.51 30.21
N HIS A 494 10.89 7.91 29.94
CA HIS A 494 12.13 8.20 30.65
C HIS A 494 13.08 9.00 29.74
N ILE A 495 13.31 10.27 30.11
CA ILE A 495 14.18 11.22 29.40
C ILE A 495 15.19 11.86 30.36
N CYS A 496 15.66 11.09 31.34
CA CYS A 496 16.66 11.55 32.29
C CYS A 496 17.99 11.81 31.62
N ASN A 497 18.77 12.74 32.16
CA ASN A 497 20.14 13.02 31.69
C ASN A 497 20.23 13.19 30.17
N ASN A 498 19.54 14.22 29.66
CA ASN A 498 19.36 14.48 28.24
C ASN A 498 19.63 15.94 27.86
N THR A 499 20.32 16.69 28.73
CA THR A 499 20.66 18.12 28.57
C THR A 499 19.43 19.03 28.42
N ILE A 500 18.30 18.67 29.05
CA ILE A 500 17.07 19.45 29.02
C ILE A 500 17.17 20.63 29.99
N THR A 501 16.87 21.84 29.53
CA THR A 501 16.84 23.07 30.33
C THR A 501 15.41 23.52 30.65
N ASP A 502 15.26 24.70 31.27
CA ASP A 502 13.96 25.35 31.47
C ASP A 502 13.12 25.46 30.18
N ARG A 503 13.78 25.61 29.02
CA ARG A 503 13.10 25.71 27.73
C ARG A 503 12.47 24.37 27.30
N GLY A 504 13.20 23.26 27.44
CA GLY A 504 12.64 21.93 27.17
C GLY A 504 11.53 21.56 28.16
N ALA A 505 11.68 21.96 29.43
CA ALA A 505 10.61 21.83 30.44
C ALA A 505 9.34 22.62 30.06
N MET A 506 9.49 23.83 29.53
CA MET A 506 8.36 24.63 29.00
C MET A 506 7.63 23.92 27.86
N HIS A 507 8.36 23.32 26.91
CA HIS A 507 7.75 22.56 25.80
C HIS A 507 6.97 21.34 26.30
N LEU A 508 7.53 20.55 27.23
CA LEU A 508 6.82 19.43 27.86
C LEU A 508 5.58 19.90 28.60
N SER A 509 5.67 21.00 29.34
CA SER A 509 4.57 21.56 30.12
C SER A 509 3.40 21.99 29.24
N ALA A 510 3.65 22.50 28.04
CA ALA A 510 2.60 22.83 27.07
C ALA A 510 1.82 21.57 26.65
N THR A 511 2.52 20.45 26.44
CA THR A 511 1.90 19.16 26.10
C THR A 511 1.18 18.52 27.29
N LEU A 512 1.79 18.51 28.48
CA LEU A 512 1.23 17.89 29.69
C LEU A 512 -0.11 18.50 30.10
N LYS A 513 -0.36 19.78 29.79
CA LYS A 513 -1.67 20.41 30.04
C LYS A 513 -2.84 19.72 29.34
N HIS A 514 -2.58 19.00 28.25
CA HIS A 514 -3.60 18.35 27.41
C HIS A 514 -3.35 16.84 27.20
N ASN A 515 -2.30 16.27 27.80
CA ASN A 515 -2.00 14.84 27.72
C ASN A 515 -2.47 14.13 28.98
N ASN A 516 -3.53 13.34 28.87
CA ASN A 516 -4.13 12.55 29.95
C ASN A 516 -3.73 11.06 29.92
N ILE A 517 -2.69 10.70 29.14
CA ILE A 517 -2.28 9.31 28.92
C ILE A 517 -0.96 9.00 29.62
N LEU A 518 -0.03 9.95 29.61
CA LEU A 518 1.28 9.78 30.22
C LEU A 518 1.14 9.76 31.74
N THR A 519 1.34 8.59 32.34
CA THR A 519 1.23 8.39 33.79
C THR A 519 2.57 8.57 34.51
N THR A 520 3.67 8.35 33.78
CA THR A 520 5.03 8.40 34.34
C THR A 520 5.94 9.19 33.42
N LEU A 521 6.50 10.28 33.94
CA LEU A 521 7.51 11.09 33.26
C LEU A 521 8.73 11.23 34.17
N ASN A 522 9.87 10.71 33.72
CA ASN A 522 11.13 10.84 34.48
C ASN A 522 12.08 11.85 33.82
N LEU A 523 12.27 12.99 34.48
CA LEU A 523 13.10 14.12 34.05
C LEU A 523 14.39 14.28 34.85
N GLY A 524 14.71 13.32 35.74
CA GLY A 524 15.87 13.39 36.61
C GLY A 524 17.20 13.67 35.89
N HIS A 525 18.14 14.29 36.60
CA HIS A 525 19.49 14.58 36.10
C HIS A 525 19.53 15.42 34.80
N ASN A 526 18.55 16.30 34.59
CA ASN A 526 18.58 17.35 33.57
C ASN A 526 18.97 18.72 34.18
N GLN A 527 19.09 19.75 33.34
CA GLN A 527 19.48 21.12 33.72
C GLN A 527 18.24 22.02 33.91
N ILE A 528 17.20 21.49 34.55
CA ILE A 528 15.94 22.20 34.80
C ILE A 528 16.08 23.00 36.10
N GLY A 529 15.99 24.33 36.01
CA GLY A 529 15.99 25.25 37.13
C GLY A 529 14.58 25.63 37.59
N ASP A 530 14.49 26.64 38.45
CA ASP A 530 13.23 27.04 39.12
C ASP A 530 12.12 27.38 38.11
N THR A 531 12.46 28.04 37.00
CA THR A 531 11.50 28.42 35.95
C THR A 531 10.90 27.18 35.27
N GLY A 532 11.73 26.19 34.93
CA GLY A 532 11.28 24.95 34.31
C GLY A 532 10.42 24.11 35.26
N VAL A 533 10.79 24.06 36.55
CA VAL A 533 9.98 23.40 37.59
C VAL A 533 8.61 24.09 37.74
N GLN A 534 8.57 25.43 37.70
CA GLN A 534 7.31 26.18 37.73
C GLN A 534 6.40 25.79 36.55
N HIS A 535 6.92 25.76 35.33
CA HIS A 535 6.14 25.37 34.15
C HIS A 535 5.55 23.96 34.28
N ILE A 536 6.34 22.99 34.75
CA ILE A 536 5.87 21.60 34.92
C ILE A 536 4.79 21.54 35.98
N THR A 537 4.98 22.21 37.12
CA THR A 537 4.02 22.22 38.23
C THR A 537 2.69 22.84 37.80
N GLU A 538 2.72 23.96 37.05
CA GLU A 538 1.51 24.58 36.49
C GLU A 538 0.78 23.67 35.51
N ALA A 539 1.50 22.87 34.73
CA ALA A 539 0.90 21.91 33.82
C ALA A 539 0.23 20.75 34.57
N LEU A 540 0.87 20.23 35.63
CA LEU A 540 0.34 19.15 36.45
C LEU A 540 -0.92 19.56 37.23
N ILE A 541 -1.04 20.82 37.67
CA ILE A 541 -2.27 21.34 38.28
C ILE A 541 -3.47 21.23 37.32
N LYS A 542 -3.25 21.41 36.01
CA LYS A 542 -4.29 21.29 34.98
C LYS A 542 -4.56 19.84 34.55
N ASN A 543 -3.71 18.89 34.97
CA ASN A 543 -3.77 17.48 34.62
C ASN A 543 -4.48 16.61 35.69
N GLN A 544 -5.18 17.23 36.65
CA GLN A 544 -5.87 16.53 37.75
C GLN A 544 -7.23 15.95 37.36
#